data_AF-A0A2G5TNZ2-F1
#
_entry.id   AF-A0A2G5TNZ2-F1
#
_cell.length_a   1.000
_cell.length_b   1.000
_cell.length_c   1.000
_cell.angle_alpha   90.00
_cell.angle_beta   90.00
_cell.angle_gamma   90.00
#
_symmetry.space_group_name_H-M   'P 1'
#
loop_
_entity.id
_entity.type
_entity.pdbx_description
1 polymer ?
#
loop_
_entity_poly.entity_id
_entity_poly.type
_entity_poly.pdbx_seq_one_letter_code
_entity_poly.pdbx_strand_id
1 'polypeptide(L)'
;MSFSVEVFPSKEDVMANSDIECLEHAEILRSIGDYYIDPDFLHTAGSLGAILDQEADKRVFDDLHEPWYPPHYLSDYDYRNDNHEWHIWNDPWPFHVCQAGVGNCWLMASLMAIAQRKEILETVLPKRDYALDCGLVQVRLFVDGRWQVIKIDFYVPHKNGIERCSKMPKKQMWVAMIEKAYAKVKGSFGGLNGGQSHIAFKCLTGAEGKQVKINKDTNTDKLWEDLIKYYSCGNLLAAGTPNIKDNEEELKRFEAINIGYNHAYAILGFKEHNGHRLINLGNPGLTKFTGRFSELPGYDDRETVSNFCLVDHFLYYHKIFWMDIEDFVLFFTHFYVCEYRPGWEDYSMRQKIKRESGKDTQILRLEVHERCEAIIGTMKHCDGLVVS
;
A
#
# COMPACT_ATOMS: atom_id res chain seq x y z
N MET A 1 40.28 13.73 4.91
CA MET A 1 39.05 12.92 4.73
C MET A 1 38.33 13.51 3.54
N SER A 2 38.20 12.79 2.43
CA SER A 2 37.27 13.17 1.36
C SER A 2 35.95 12.42 1.59
N PHE A 3 34.88 13.16 1.83
CA PHE A 3 33.53 12.61 1.84
C PHE A 3 32.73 13.31 0.73
N SER A 4 31.86 12.55 0.09
CA SER A 4 30.91 13.08 -0.89
C SER A 4 29.52 13.01 -0.27
N VAL A 5 28.82 14.14 -0.27
CA VAL A 5 27.40 14.23 0.03
C VAL A 5 26.69 14.46 -1.28
N GLU A 6 25.70 13.62 -1.57
CA GLU A 6 24.75 13.82 -2.65
C GLU A 6 23.45 14.32 -2.00
N VAL A 7 23.08 15.56 -2.26
CA VAL A 7 21.78 16.10 -1.82
C VAL A 7 20.77 15.75 -2.91
N PHE A 8 19.66 15.12 -2.54
CA PHE A 8 18.63 14.79 -3.50
C PHE A 8 17.72 15.99 -3.77
N PRO A 9 17.13 16.11 -4.98
CA PRO A 9 16.11 17.11 -5.25
C PRO A 9 14.93 16.98 -4.29
N SER A 10 14.22 18.09 -4.05
CA SER A 10 13.01 18.09 -3.23
C SER A 10 11.91 17.23 -3.86
N LYS A 11 10.93 16.83 -3.05
CA LYS A 11 9.73 16.14 -3.52
C LYS A 11 9.05 16.93 -4.64
N GLU A 12 8.91 18.24 -4.45
CA GLU A 12 8.27 19.18 -5.35
C GLU A 12 9.02 19.27 -6.69
N ASP A 13 10.36 19.36 -6.65
CA ASP A 13 11.18 19.40 -7.87
C ASP A 13 11.09 18.10 -8.66
N VAL A 14 11.16 16.94 -7.99
CA VAL A 14 11.02 15.62 -8.63
C VAL A 14 9.66 15.50 -9.32
N MET A 15 8.60 15.90 -8.63
CA MET A 15 7.23 15.84 -9.15
C MET A 15 7.02 16.79 -10.33
N ALA A 16 7.47 18.05 -10.22
CA ALA A 16 7.30 19.06 -11.26
C ALA A 16 8.06 18.70 -12.54
N ASN A 17 9.32 18.27 -12.41
CA ASN A 17 10.12 17.87 -13.57
C ASN A 17 9.51 16.64 -14.27
N SER A 18 9.11 15.62 -13.51
CA SER A 18 8.50 14.43 -14.09
C SER A 18 7.14 14.70 -14.71
N ASP A 19 6.37 15.65 -14.19
CA ASP A 19 5.09 16.03 -14.78
C ASP A 19 5.29 16.60 -16.20
N ILE A 20 6.30 17.45 -16.38
CA ILE A 20 6.67 18.01 -17.70
C ILE A 20 7.13 16.88 -18.63
N GLU A 21 8.07 16.05 -18.19
CA GLU A 21 8.59 14.95 -19.01
C GLU A 21 7.50 13.96 -19.47
N CYS A 22 6.55 13.62 -18.58
CA CYS A 22 5.46 12.72 -18.92
C CYS A 22 4.48 13.36 -19.91
N LEU A 23 4.22 14.67 -19.79
CA LEU A 23 3.39 15.41 -20.74
C LEU A 23 4.03 15.43 -22.13
N GLU A 24 5.31 15.78 -22.23
CA GLU A 24 6.04 15.79 -23.51
C GLU A 24 6.08 14.38 -24.14
N HIS A 25 6.30 13.34 -23.34
CA HIS A 25 6.26 11.97 -23.84
C HIS A 25 4.87 11.58 -24.34
N ALA A 26 3.82 11.94 -23.60
CA ALA A 26 2.45 11.69 -24.03
C ALA A 26 2.09 12.43 -25.34
N GLU A 27 2.58 13.65 -25.54
CA GLU A 27 2.38 14.39 -26.79
C GLU A 27 3.06 13.70 -27.98
N ILE A 28 4.27 13.17 -27.78
CA ILE A 28 4.95 12.36 -28.80
C ILE A 28 4.11 11.12 -29.15
N LEU A 29 3.67 10.36 -28.15
CA LEU A 29 2.86 9.15 -28.33
C LEU A 29 1.56 9.44 -29.10
N ARG A 30 0.85 10.51 -28.73
CA ARG A 30 -0.34 10.98 -29.46
C ARG A 30 -0.03 11.32 -30.92
N SER A 31 1.10 11.98 -31.18
CA SER A 31 1.47 12.42 -32.54
C SER A 31 1.75 11.25 -33.49
N ILE A 32 2.23 10.13 -32.96
CA ILE A 32 2.53 8.92 -33.74
C ILE A 32 1.42 7.86 -33.66
N GLY A 33 0.40 8.09 -32.82
CA GLY A 33 -0.71 7.15 -32.61
C GLY A 33 -0.31 5.87 -31.88
N ASP A 34 0.66 5.96 -30.96
CA ASP A 34 1.20 4.83 -30.22
C ASP A 34 0.92 4.96 -28.70
N TYR A 35 1.21 3.89 -27.96
CA TYR A 35 1.01 3.80 -26.52
C TYR A 35 2.33 3.59 -25.80
N TYR A 36 2.39 4.03 -24.55
CA TYR A 36 3.55 3.78 -23.71
C TYR A 36 3.65 2.30 -23.38
N ILE A 37 4.83 1.73 -23.66
CA ILE A 37 5.25 0.40 -23.19
C ILE A 37 6.47 0.61 -22.31
N ASP A 38 6.43 0.07 -21.10
CA ASP A 38 7.51 0.23 -20.13
C ASP A 38 8.74 -0.59 -20.56
N PRO A 39 9.85 0.05 -20.97
CA PRO A 39 11.03 -0.66 -21.44
C PRO A 39 11.76 -1.41 -20.32
N ASP A 40 11.56 -1.01 -19.06
CA ASP A 40 12.29 -1.53 -17.90
C ASP A 40 11.50 -2.62 -17.17
N PHE A 41 10.21 -2.78 -17.46
CA PHE A 41 9.33 -3.74 -16.79
C PHE A 41 8.38 -4.42 -17.79
N LEU A 42 8.99 -5.08 -18.77
CA LEU A 42 8.31 -5.76 -19.87
C LEU A 42 7.37 -6.88 -19.38
N HIS A 43 6.32 -7.15 -20.15
CA HIS A 43 5.28 -8.14 -19.82
C HIS A 43 5.77 -9.58 -20.00
N THR A 44 6.63 -10.01 -19.08
CA THR A 44 7.33 -11.28 -19.15
C THR A 44 7.27 -12.04 -17.84
N ALA A 45 7.62 -13.32 -17.89
CA ALA A 45 7.82 -14.15 -16.71
C ALA A 45 8.82 -13.55 -15.71
N GLY A 46 9.80 -12.76 -16.17
CA GLY A 46 10.76 -12.07 -15.31
C GLY A 46 10.10 -11.02 -14.41
N SER A 47 9.23 -10.19 -14.99
CA SER A 47 8.47 -9.17 -14.25
C SER A 47 7.39 -9.76 -13.34
N LEU A 48 6.88 -10.96 -13.66
CA LEU A 48 6.06 -11.73 -12.72
C LEU A 48 6.89 -12.25 -11.54
N GLY A 49 8.05 -12.84 -11.82
CA GLY A 49 8.88 -13.50 -10.82
C GLY A 49 8.26 -14.77 -10.24
N ALA A 50 8.96 -15.38 -9.28
CA ALA A 50 8.45 -16.54 -8.57
C ALA A 50 7.43 -16.08 -7.50
N ILE A 51 6.16 -16.42 -7.70
CA ILE A 51 5.10 -16.19 -6.72
C ILE A 51 4.74 -17.52 -6.09
N LEU A 52 5.15 -17.68 -4.84
CA LEU A 52 4.93 -18.88 -4.04
C LEU A 52 3.78 -18.64 -3.07
N ASP A 53 2.88 -19.63 -3.02
CA ASP A 53 1.88 -19.75 -1.97
C ASP A 53 2.63 -20.02 -0.67
N GLN A 54 2.46 -19.13 0.30
CA GLN A 54 3.16 -19.21 1.59
C GLN A 54 2.68 -20.41 2.44
N GLU A 55 1.53 -21.01 2.13
CA GLU A 55 0.96 -22.15 2.85
C GLU A 55 1.33 -23.49 2.21
N ALA A 56 1.28 -23.56 0.88
CA ALA A 56 1.40 -24.83 0.16
C ALA A 56 2.79 -25.10 -0.46
N ASP A 57 3.72 -24.13 -0.41
CA ASP A 57 4.99 -24.14 -1.16
C ASP A 57 4.79 -24.46 -2.66
N LYS A 58 3.61 -24.09 -3.17
CA LYS A 58 3.20 -24.25 -4.57
C LYS A 58 3.28 -22.92 -5.27
N ARG A 59 3.56 -22.95 -6.57
CA ARG A 59 3.44 -21.74 -7.39
C ARG A 59 1.98 -21.32 -7.41
N VAL A 60 1.71 -20.06 -7.06
CA VAL A 60 0.37 -19.48 -7.23
C VAL A 60 0.06 -19.37 -8.72
N PHE A 61 1.10 -19.13 -9.52
CA PHE A 61 0.97 -18.95 -10.95
C PHE A 61 1.46 -20.17 -11.74
N ASP A 62 0.50 -20.90 -12.34
CA ASP A 62 0.77 -22.12 -13.10
C ASP A 62 1.58 -21.87 -14.38
N ASP A 63 1.18 -20.86 -15.15
CA ASP A 63 1.86 -20.39 -16.37
C ASP A 63 2.32 -18.94 -16.16
N LEU A 64 3.59 -18.64 -16.41
CA LEU A 64 4.17 -17.29 -16.30
C LEU A 64 4.32 -16.60 -17.67
N HIS A 65 3.94 -17.29 -18.75
CA HIS A 65 4.06 -16.82 -20.13
C HIS A 65 2.71 -16.41 -20.74
N GLU A 66 1.63 -16.45 -19.95
CA GLU A 66 0.36 -15.84 -20.36
C GLU A 66 0.60 -14.37 -20.74
N PRO A 67 0.00 -13.89 -21.84
CA PRO A 67 0.11 -12.50 -22.23
C PRO A 67 -0.45 -11.61 -21.11
N TRP A 68 0.02 -10.38 -21.04
CA TRP A 68 -0.59 -9.37 -20.19
C TRP A 68 -1.59 -8.59 -21.04
N TYR A 69 -2.66 -8.13 -20.42
CA TYR A 69 -3.70 -7.37 -21.11
C TYR A 69 -3.74 -5.95 -20.56
N PRO A 70 -3.92 -4.94 -21.41
CA PRO A 70 -4.37 -3.66 -20.94
C PRO A 70 -5.82 -3.78 -20.43
N PRO A 71 -6.28 -2.89 -19.56
CA PRO A 71 -7.55 -3.02 -18.84
C PRO A 71 -8.76 -3.21 -19.75
N HIS A 72 -8.78 -2.54 -20.91
CA HIS A 72 -9.87 -2.62 -21.89
C HIS A 72 -9.97 -3.97 -22.63
N TYR A 73 -8.98 -4.87 -22.48
CA TYR A 73 -9.04 -6.25 -22.97
C TYR A 73 -9.46 -7.25 -21.86
N LEU A 74 -9.59 -6.81 -20.61
CA LEU A 74 -10.07 -7.66 -19.53
C LEU A 74 -11.58 -7.93 -19.68
N SER A 75 -12.01 -9.09 -19.21
CA SER A 75 -13.42 -9.48 -19.21
C SER A 75 -14.22 -8.60 -18.25
N ASP A 76 -15.44 -8.22 -18.60
CA ASP A 76 -16.37 -7.62 -17.63
C ASP A 76 -16.84 -8.69 -16.65
N TYR A 77 -16.26 -8.68 -15.44
CA TYR A 77 -16.62 -9.57 -14.32
C TYR A 77 -17.60 -8.85 -13.39
N ASP A 78 -18.29 -9.58 -12.50
CA ASP A 78 -19.38 -9.01 -11.67
C ASP A 78 -18.98 -7.75 -10.89
N TYR A 79 -17.74 -7.67 -10.40
CA TYR A 79 -17.24 -6.49 -9.67
C TYR A 79 -16.87 -5.29 -10.57
N ARG A 80 -16.98 -5.40 -11.90
CA ARG A 80 -16.83 -4.30 -12.88
C ARG A 80 -18.14 -3.87 -13.53
N ASN A 81 -19.23 -4.59 -13.27
CA ASN A 81 -20.46 -4.48 -14.04
C ASN A 81 -21.38 -3.36 -13.52
N ASP A 82 -20.90 -2.13 -13.58
CA ASP A 82 -21.64 -0.93 -13.14
C ASP A 82 -21.72 0.17 -14.20
N ASN A 83 -21.54 -0.18 -15.49
CA ASN A 83 -21.54 0.75 -16.64
C ASN A 83 -20.50 1.89 -16.57
N HIS A 84 -19.47 1.79 -15.72
CA HIS A 84 -18.43 2.81 -15.69
C HIS A 84 -17.47 2.66 -16.88
N GLU A 85 -16.85 3.78 -17.26
CA GLU A 85 -15.65 3.77 -18.10
C GLU A 85 -14.41 3.51 -17.24
N TRP A 86 -13.34 3.00 -17.86
CA TRP A 86 -12.07 2.81 -17.17
C TRP A 86 -11.51 4.13 -16.67
N HIS A 87 -11.03 4.15 -15.43
CA HIS A 87 -10.44 5.33 -14.83
C HIS A 87 -9.32 4.97 -13.87
N ILE A 88 -8.37 5.89 -13.72
CA ILE A 88 -7.24 5.72 -12.79
C ILE A 88 -7.79 5.56 -11.37
N TRP A 89 -8.62 6.49 -10.92
CA TRP A 89 -9.52 6.36 -9.76
C TRP A 89 -10.61 7.42 -9.84
N ASN A 90 -11.78 7.19 -9.23
CA ASN A 90 -12.87 8.15 -9.14
C ASN A 90 -13.23 8.43 -7.67
N ASP A 91 -13.71 7.40 -6.99
CA ASP A 91 -14.16 7.34 -5.61
C ASP A 91 -13.43 6.20 -4.87
N PRO A 92 -12.13 6.36 -4.57
CA PRO A 92 -11.34 5.33 -3.92
C PRO A 92 -11.87 5.11 -2.49
N TRP A 93 -12.32 3.89 -2.20
CA TRP A 93 -12.71 3.45 -0.88
C TRP A 93 -11.78 2.35 -0.38
N PRO A 94 -11.58 2.20 0.94
CA PRO A 94 -10.78 1.11 1.50
C PRO A 94 -11.21 -0.26 0.97
N PHE A 95 -12.51 -0.52 0.87
CA PHE A 95 -13.05 -1.80 0.40
C PHE A 95 -12.82 -2.07 -1.11
N HIS A 96 -12.38 -1.08 -1.90
CA HIS A 96 -11.97 -1.31 -3.29
C HIS A 96 -10.61 -2.02 -3.41
N VAL A 97 -9.80 -2.03 -2.36
CA VAL A 97 -8.52 -2.74 -2.36
C VAL A 97 -8.75 -4.25 -2.26
N CYS A 98 -8.51 -4.96 -3.35
CA CYS A 98 -8.75 -6.39 -3.46
C CYS A 98 -7.48 -7.13 -3.84
N GLN A 99 -6.83 -7.70 -2.83
CA GLN A 99 -5.67 -8.58 -3.02
C GLN A 99 -6.09 -9.86 -3.76
N ALA A 100 -5.20 -10.38 -4.60
CA ALA A 100 -5.36 -11.68 -5.23
C ALA A 100 -4.11 -12.55 -5.04
N GLY A 101 -3.51 -13.08 -6.11
CA GLY A 101 -2.51 -14.15 -6.03
C GLY A 101 -1.11 -13.75 -5.54
N VAL A 102 -0.89 -12.50 -5.11
CA VAL A 102 0.41 -12.04 -4.62
C VAL A 102 0.35 -11.89 -3.10
N GLY A 103 1.35 -12.40 -2.37
CA GLY A 103 1.45 -12.31 -0.90
C GLY A 103 1.87 -10.92 -0.40
N ASN A 104 1.18 -9.87 -0.85
CA ASN A 104 1.49 -8.46 -0.56
C ASN A 104 0.42 -7.76 0.29
N CYS A 105 -0.27 -8.51 1.15
CA CYS A 105 -1.28 -7.99 2.07
C CYS A 105 -0.80 -6.77 2.85
N TRP A 106 0.48 -6.72 3.21
CA TRP A 106 1.13 -5.60 3.87
C TRP A 106 1.02 -4.27 3.09
N LEU A 107 1.19 -4.32 1.76
CA LEU A 107 0.98 -3.19 0.85
C LEU A 107 -0.52 -2.88 0.72
N MET A 108 -1.35 -3.91 0.53
CA MET A 108 -2.79 -3.75 0.34
C MET A 108 -3.48 -3.11 1.55
N ALA A 109 -3.19 -3.57 2.77
CA ALA A 109 -3.65 -2.95 4.01
C ALA A 109 -3.21 -1.49 4.13
N SER A 110 -2.02 -1.15 3.64
CA SER A 110 -1.54 0.24 3.62
C SER A 110 -2.32 1.10 2.64
N LEU A 111 -2.64 0.57 1.44
CA LEU A 111 -3.47 1.23 0.44
C LEU A 111 -4.92 1.44 0.91
N MET A 112 -5.47 0.50 1.68
CA MET A 112 -6.79 0.66 2.31
C MET A 112 -6.82 1.86 3.26
N ALA A 113 -5.77 2.04 4.09
CA ALA A 113 -5.67 3.19 4.97
C ALA A 113 -5.47 4.51 4.17
N ILE A 114 -4.69 4.47 3.09
CA ILE A 114 -4.49 5.64 2.20
C ILE A 114 -5.76 6.03 1.46
N ALA A 115 -6.66 5.10 1.15
CA ALA A 115 -7.93 5.43 0.49
C ALA A 115 -8.78 6.43 1.30
N GLN A 116 -8.60 6.51 2.63
CA GLN A 116 -9.25 7.52 3.48
C GLN A 116 -8.60 8.91 3.39
N ARG A 117 -7.47 9.04 2.68
CA ARG A 117 -6.62 10.24 2.58
C ARG A 117 -6.34 10.56 1.12
N LYS A 118 -7.34 11.15 0.46
CA LYS A 118 -7.33 11.46 -0.97
C LYS A 118 -6.12 12.29 -1.39
N GLU A 119 -5.63 13.19 -0.54
CA GLU A 119 -4.44 14.01 -0.79
C GLU A 119 -3.16 13.17 -0.91
N ILE A 120 -3.06 12.07 -0.14
CA ILE A 120 -1.94 11.14 -0.23
C ILE A 120 -2.07 10.33 -1.51
N LEU A 121 -3.26 9.83 -1.83
CA LEU A 121 -3.50 9.09 -3.06
C LEU A 121 -3.23 9.93 -4.31
N GLU A 122 -3.66 11.20 -4.33
CA GLU A 122 -3.36 12.15 -5.40
C GLU A 122 -1.86 12.41 -5.55
N THR A 123 -1.14 12.44 -4.42
CA THR A 123 0.31 12.56 -4.42
C THR A 123 0.97 11.32 -5.01
N VAL A 124 0.53 10.12 -4.64
CA VAL A 124 1.10 8.84 -5.11
C VAL A 124 0.74 8.56 -6.57
N LEU A 125 -0.52 8.78 -6.95
CA LEU A 125 -1.07 8.45 -8.26
C LEU A 125 -1.92 9.63 -8.78
N PRO A 126 -1.27 10.69 -9.29
CA PRO A 126 -1.97 11.85 -9.80
C PRO A 126 -2.83 11.48 -11.02
N LYS A 127 -4.04 12.05 -11.10
CA LYS A 127 -4.86 11.92 -12.31
C LYS A 127 -4.23 12.75 -13.42
N ARG A 128 -4.04 12.11 -14.58
CA ARG A 128 -3.47 12.72 -15.76
C ARG A 128 -4.32 12.32 -16.95
N ASP A 129 -4.76 13.30 -17.72
CA ASP A 129 -5.62 13.06 -18.88
C ASP A 129 -4.91 12.18 -19.92
N TYR A 130 -3.58 12.27 -19.99
CA TYR A 130 -2.78 11.43 -20.87
C TYR A 130 -2.66 9.96 -20.44
N ALA A 131 -3.09 9.61 -19.23
CA ALA A 131 -2.90 8.26 -18.75
C ALA A 131 -3.80 7.30 -19.53
N LEU A 132 -5.08 7.65 -19.72
CA LEU A 132 -6.07 6.77 -20.35
C LEU A 132 -5.91 6.63 -21.86
N ASP A 133 -5.43 7.66 -22.55
CA ASP A 133 -5.26 7.66 -24.00
C ASP A 133 -3.87 7.14 -24.43
N CYS A 134 -2.80 7.44 -23.70
CA CYS A 134 -1.45 6.99 -24.04
C CYS A 134 -1.02 5.74 -23.27
N GLY A 135 -1.72 5.32 -22.22
CA GLY A 135 -1.31 4.22 -21.34
C GLY A 135 -0.10 4.53 -20.45
N LEU A 136 0.36 5.78 -20.40
CA LEU A 136 1.48 6.22 -19.57
C LEU A 136 0.99 6.59 -18.17
N VAL A 137 1.35 5.79 -17.17
CA VAL A 137 1.00 6.06 -15.77
C VAL A 137 2.26 6.43 -14.99
N GLN A 138 2.15 7.50 -14.22
CA GLN A 138 3.19 7.90 -13.28
C GLN A 138 2.77 7.59 -11.85
N VAL A 139 3.59 6.82 -11.14
CA VAL A 139 3.41 6.53 -9.72
C VAL A 139 4.59 7.10 -8.94
N ARG A 140 4.31 7.95 -7.97
CA ARG A 140 5.33 8.62 -7.14
C ARG A 140 5.56 7.80 -5.89
N LEU A 141 6.78 7.30 -5.70
CA LEU A 141 7.17 6.47 -4.57
C LEU A 141 8.43 7.04 -3.91
N PHE A 142 8.52 6.93 -2.59
CA PHE A 142 9.70 7.24 -1.81
C PHE A 142 10.58 5.99 -1.65
N VAL A 143 11.63 5.91 -2.45
CA VAL A 143 12.47 4.72 -2.59
C VAL A 143 13.93 5.08 -2.35
N ASP A 144 14.65 4.28 -1.58
CA ASP A 144 16.05 4.50 -1.21
C ASP A 144 16.33 5.88 -0.59
N GLY A 145 15.37 6.37 0.20
CA GLY A 145 15.47 7.67 0.87
C GLY A 145 15.28 8.88 -0.05
N ARG A 146 14.59 8.73 -1.18
CA ARG A 146 14.24 9.86 -2.06
C ARG A 146 12.95 9.61 -2.83
N TRP A 147 12.28 10.69 -3.20
CA TRP A 147 11.14 10.61 -4.11
C TRP A 147 11.59 10.24 -5.53
N GLN A 148 10.87 9.33 -6.16
CA GLN A 148 11.10 8.86 -7.52
C GLN A 148 9.75 8.73 -8.23
N VAL A 149 9.70 9.08 -9.52
CA VAL A 149 8.52 8.85 -10.36
C VAL A 149 8.72 7.61 -11.20
N ILE A 150 7.93 6.59 -10.91
CA ILE A 150 7.94 5.30 -11.57
C ILE A 150 6.92 5.34 -12.72
N LYS A 151 7.42 5.41 -13.95
CA LYS A 151 6.62 5.35 -15.18
C LYS A 151 6.32 3.89 -15.50
N ILE A 152 5.04 3.53 -15.66
CA ILE A 152 4.56 2.18 -16.01
C ILE A 152 3.51 2.26 -17.12
N ASP A 153 3.36 1.18 -17.88
CA ASP A 153 2.25 1.02 -18.82
C ASP A 153 1.01 0.35 -18.16
N PHE A 154 -0.07 0.22 -18.92
CA PHE A 154 -1.35 -0.34 -18.47
C PHE A 154 -1.45 -1.86 -18.40
N TYR A 155 -0.52 -2.61 -18.99
CA TYR A 155 -0.69 -4.04 -19.10
C TYR A 155 -0.58 -4.69 -17.72
N VAL A 156 -1.49 -5.61 -17.42
CA VAL A 156 -1.50 -6.36 -16.17
C VAL A 156 -1.56 -7.86 -16.42
N PRO A 157 -0.99 -8.67 -15.51
CA PRO A 157 -1.10 -10.12 -15.61
C PRO A 157 -2.55 -10.58 -15.49
N HIS A 158 -2.99 -11.45 -16.38
CA HIS A 158 -4.33 -12.00 -16.37
C HIS A 158 -4.34 -13.52 -16.56
N LYS A 159 -5.42 -14.17 -16.12
CA LYS A 159 -5.78 -15.55 -16.47
C LYS A 159 -7.23 -15.53 -16.95
N ASN A 160 -7.49 -15.95 -18.19
CA ASN A 160 -8.82 -15.91 -18.81
C ASN A 160 -9.51 -14.51 -18.75
N GLY A 161 -8.75 -13.44 -19.00
CA GLY A 161 -9.26 -12.06 -18.97
C GLY A 161 -9.55 -11.50 -17.57
N ILE A 162 -9.13 -12.18 -16.50
CA ILE A 162 -9.26 -11.73 -15.10
C ILE A 162 -7.86 -11.50 -14.54
N GLU A 163 -7.61 -10.39 -13.82
CA GLU A 163 -6.28 -10.09 -13.28
C GLU A 163 -5.84 -11.16 -12.28
N ARG A 164 -4.54 -11.44 -12.27
CA ARG A 164 -3.95 -12.40 -11.34
C ARG A 164 -3.43 -11.73 -10.06
N CYS A 165 -3.15 -10.44 -10.14
CA CYS A 165 -2.75 -9.56 -9.04
C CYS A 165 -3.97 -8.76 -8.55
N SER A 166 -3.80 -7.53 -8.06
CA SER A 166 -4.92 -6.74 -7.53
C SER A 166 -6.09 -6.63 -8.50
N LYS A 167 -7.31 -6.81 -7.97
CA LYS A 167 -8.54 -6.62 -8.75
C LYS A 167 -8.84 -5.14 -8.94
N MET A 168 -9.53 -4.82 -10.03
CA MET A 168 -9.99 -3.46 -10.36
C MET A 168 -11.53 -3.36 -10.29
N PRO A 169 -12.15 -3.37 -9.09
CA PRO A 169 -13.59 -3.17 -8.98
C PRO A 169 -14.01 -1.82 -9.56
N LYS A 170 -15.21 -1.75 -10.15
CA LYS A 170 -15.77 -0.55 -10.79
C LYS A 170 -14.88 0.05 -11.87
N LYS A 171 -14.01 -0.77 -12.48
CA LYS A 171 -12.99 -0.35 -13.44
C LYS A 171 -12.04 0.74 -12.90
N GLN A 172 -11.80 0.77 -11.59
CA GLN A 172 -10.78 1.63 -10.98
C GLN A 172 -9.42 0.93 -10.95
N MET A 173 -8.40 1.56 -11.52
CA MET A 173 -7.10 0.91 -11.72
C MET A 173 -6.08 1.21 -10.61
N TRP A 174 -6.36 2.15 -9.71
CA TRP A 174 -5.36 2.72 -8.81
C TRP A 174 -4.56 1.70 -7.99
N VAL A 175 -5.23 0.68 -7.45
CA VAL A 175 -4.58 -0.36 -6.64
C VAL A 175 -3.56 -1.13 -7.49
N ALA A 176 -3.99 -1.59 -8.67
CA ALA A 176 -3.16 -2.37 -9.58
C ALA A 176 -2.01 -1.54 -10.18
N MET A 177 -2.23 -0.25 -10.47
CA MET A 177 -1.17 0.64 -10.97
C MET A 177 -0.11 0.88 -9.89
N ILE A 178 -0.52 1.14 -8.64
CA ILE A 178 0.43 1.31 -7.53
C ILE A 178 1.15 -0.01 -7.24
N GLU A 179 0.44 -1.14 -7.23
CA GLU A 179 1.03 -2.47 -7.06
C GLU A 179 2.10 -2.76 -8.13
N LYS A 180 1.79 -2.47 -9.40
CA LYS A 180 2.73 -2.68 -10.52
C LYS A 180 3.96 -1.79 -10.40
N ALA A 181 3.81 -0.51 -10.06
CA ALA A 181 4.97 0.36 -9.82
C ALA A 181 5.82 -0.14 -8.65
N TYR A 182 5.18 -0.63 -7.59
CA TYR A 182 5.89 -1.23 -6.46
C TYR A 182 6.63 -2.52 -6.88
N ALA A 183 6.00 -3.35 -7.71
CA ALA A 183 6.61 -4.56 -8.27
C ALA A 183 7.82 -4.23 -9.13
N LYS A 184 7.75 -3.19 -9.97
CA LYS A 184 8.88 -2.68 -10.76
C LYS A 184 10.05 -2.28 -9.87
N VAL A 185 9.79 -1.51 -8.80
CA VAL A 185 10.83 -1.14 -7.82
C VAL A 185 11.44 -2.36 -7.12
N LYS A 186 10.62 -3.37 -6.83
CA LYS A 186 11.06 -4.65 -6.23
C LYS A 186 11.60 -5.66 -7.25
N GLY A 187 11.65 -5.30 -8.53
CA GLY A 187 12.13 -6.12 -9.65
C GLY A 187 11.13 -7.14 -10.20
N SER A 188 10.08 -7.51 -9.47
CA SER A 188 8.99 -8.38 -9.95
C SER A 188 7.78 -8.35 -9.02
N PHE A 189 6.62 -8.85 -9.47
CA PHE A 189 5.46 -9.08 -8.60
C PHE A 189 5.76 -10.09 -7.48
N GLY A 190 6.54 -11.14 -7.77
CA GLY A 190 7.05 -12.09 -6.77
C GLY A 190 7.90 -11.44 -5.69
N GLY A 191 8.61 -10.36 -6.03
CA GLY A 191 9.38 -9.55 -5.07
C GLY A 191 8.52 -8.81 -4.04
N LEU A 192 7.19 -8.79 -4.19
CA LEU A 192 6.25 -8.23 -3.21
C LEU A 192 5.83 -9.23 -2.12
N ASN A 193 6.22 -10.51 -2.26
CA ASN A 193 5.79 -11.57 -1.36
C ASN A 193 6.43 -11.41 0.03
N GLY A 194 5.60 -11.14 1.04
CA GLY A 194 6.05 -10.91 2.41
C GLY A 194 6.63 -9.51 2.63
N GLY A 195 6.14 -8.81 3.65
CA GLY A 195 6.60 -7.47 3.98
C GLY A 195 5.85 -6.90 5.19
N GLN A 196 6.05 -5.62 5.48
CA GLN A 196 5.49 -4.97 6.67
C GLN A 196 4.88 -3.63 6.30
N SER A 197 3.67 -3.33 6.81
CA SER A 197 2.91 -2.14 6.40
C SER A 197 3.63 -0.82 6.68
N HIS A 198 4.46 -0.74 7.73
CA HIS A 198 5.25 0.47 7.99
C HIS A 198 6.26 0.80 6.88
N ILE A 199 6.77 -0.21 6.16
CA ILE A 199 7.65 -0.04 4.99
C ILE A 199 6.83 0.46 3.80
N ALA A 200 5.63 -0.09 3.58
CA ALA A 200 4.73 0.37 2.53
C ALA A 200 4.29 1.82 2.76
N PHE A 201 3.93 2.16 4.00
CA PHE A 201 3.59 3.52 4.38
C PHE A 201 4.73 4.49 4.08
N LYS A 202 5.97 4.16 4.48
CA LYS A 202 7.13 4.99 4.18
C LYS A 202 7.34 5.17 2.68
N CYS A 203 7.22 4.10 1.91
CA CYS A 203 7.32 4.16 0.45
C CYS A 203 6.23 5.02 -0.20
N LEU A 204 5.01 4.98 0.32
CA LEU A 204 3.87 5.69 -0.27
C LEU A 204 3.78 7.15 0.20
N THR A 205 4.39 7.50 1.32
CA THR A 205 4.18 8.83 1.96
C THR A 205 5.46 9.61 2.23
N GLY A 206 6.63 8.97 2.20
CA GLY A 206 7.88 9.53 2.71
C GLY A 206 7.97 9.58 4.24
N ALA A 207 6.84 9.45 4.96
CA ALA A 207 6.78 9.58 6.39
C ALA A 207 7.33 8.35 7.14
N GLU A 208 7.78 8.57 8.38
CA GLU A 208 8.37 7.50 9.16
C GLU A 208 7.33 6.46 9.58
N GLY A 209 7.68 5.18 9.35
CA GLY A 209 6.87 4.04 9.74
C GLY A 209 7.36 3.43 11.05
N LYS A 210 6.44 3.08 11.96
CA LYS A 210 6.72 2.40 13.22
C LYS A 210 5.99 1.06 13.29
N GLN A 211 6.62 0.09 13.95
CA GLN A 211 6.00 -1.18 14.34
C GLN A 211 5.92 -1.23 15.87
N VAL A 212 4.72 -1.48 16.39
CA VAL A 212 4.45 -1.60 17.82
C VAL A 212 3.98 -3.03 18.11
N LYS A 213 4.68 -3.71 19.00
CA LYS A 213 4.35 -5.07 19.46
C LYS A 213 3.19 -5.06 20.43
N ILE A 214 2.27 -6.00 20.27
CA ILE A 214 1.16 -6.27 21.18
C ILE A 214 1.01 -7.78 21.39
N ASN A 215 0.31 -8.17 22.44
CA ASN A 215 -0.01 -9.55 22.77
C ASN A 215 -1.18 -9.57 23.77
N LYS A 216 -1.65 -10.76 24.13
CA LYS A 216 -2.76 -10.97 25.09
C LYS A 216 -2.57 -10.31 26.46
N ASP A 217 -1.33 -10.01 26.86
CA ASP A 217 -1.01 -9.40 28.17
C ASP A 217 -0.87 -7.86 28.05
N THR A 218 -1.12 -7.30 26.86
CA THR A 218 -1.06 -5.86 26.61
C THR A 218 -2.19 -5.15 27.33
N ASN A 219 -1.85 -4.09 28.07
CA ASN A 219 -2.83 -3.24 28.74
C ASN A 219 -3.72 -2.54 27.69
N THR A 220 -5.00 -2.93 27.63
CA THR A 220 -5.95 -2.45 26.62
C THR A 220 -6.36 -0.99 26.83
N ASP A 221 -6.28 -0.45 28.06
CA ASP A 221 -6.53 0.97 28.33
C ASP A 221 -5.48 1.86 27.69
N LYS A 222 -4.21 1.54 27.95
CA LYS A 222 -3.11 2.27 27.35
C LYS A 222 -3.09 2.10 25.82
N LEU A 223 -3.34 0.89 25.33
CA LEU A 223 -3.40 0.63 23.89
C LEU A 223 -4.48 1.46 23.21
N TRP A 224 -5.67 1.57 23.83
CA TRP A 224 -6.74 2.41 23.31
C TRP A 224 -6.34 3.88 23.25
N GLU A 225 -5.76 4.43 24.33
CA GLU A 225 -5.27 5.81 24.37
C GLU A 225 -4.24 6.08 23.26
N ASP A 226 -3.28 5.17 23.08
CA ASP A 226 -2.24 5.28 22.04
C ASP A 226 -2.86 5.24 20.63
N LEU A 227 -3.76 4.29 20.35
CA LEU A 227 -4.43 4.16 19.06
C LEU A 227 -5.28 5.39 18.71
N ILE A 228 -6.08 5.88 19.68
CA ILE A 228 -6.88 7.10 19.52
C ILE A 228 -5.98 8.32 19.29
N LYS A 229 -4.86 8.43 20.02
CA LYS A 229 -3.89 9.50 19.81
C LYS A 229 -3.30 9.45 18.41
N TYR A 230 -2.88 8.28 17.93
CA TYR A 230 -2.33 8.18 16.58
C TYR A 230 -3.37 8.56 15.52
N TYR A 231 -4.59 8.04 15.65
CA TYR A 231 -5.67 8.30 14.71
C TYR A 231 -6.09 9.77 14.67
N SER A 232 -6.26 10.40 15.84
CA SER A 232 -6.62 11.82 15.95
C SER A 232 -5.54 12.78 15.43
N CYS A 233 -4.27 12.37 15.46
CA CYS A 233 -3.17 13.09 14.81
C CYS A 233 -3.15 12.94 13.28
N GLY A 234 -4.07 12.17 12.70
CA GLY A 234 -4.11 11.91 11.26
C GLY A 234 -3.07 10.91 10.77
N ASN A 235 -2.55 10.04 11.65
CA ASN A 235 -1.63 8.98 11.26
C ASN A 235 -2.38 7.83 10.57
N LEU A 236 -1.71 7.12 9.65
CA LEU A 236 -2.25 5.93 9.03
C LEU A 236 -1.90 4.70 9.87
N LEU A 237 -2.83 3.75 9.98
CA LEU A 237 -2.69 2.59 10.84
C LEU A 237 -2.98 1.28 10.10
N ALA A 238 -2.23 0.25 10.45
CA ALA A 238 -2.45 -1.13 9.99
C ALA A 238 -2.07 -2.12 11.10
N ALA A 239 -2.43 -3.39 10.97
CA ALA A 239 -2.12 -4.43 11.95
C ALA A 239 -1.77 -5.76 11.28
N GLY A 240 -0.98 -6.58 11.97
CA GLY A 240 -0.54 -7.89 11.49
C GLY A 240 -0.91 -9.03 12.42
N THR A 241 -1.46 -10.09 11.85
CA THR A 241 -1.71 -11.37 12.53
C THR A 241 -0.46 -12.26 12.50
N PRO A 242 -0.28 -13.18 13.47
CA PRO A 242 0.91 -14.02 13.56
C PRO A 242 1.02 -14.98 12.38
N ASN A 243 2.25 -15.38 12.04
CA ASN A 243 2.47 -16.57 11.22
C ASN A 243 2.30 -17.83 12.08
N ILE A 244 1.21 -18.55 11.87
CA ILE A 244 0.89 -19.79 12.60
C ILE A 244 1.48 -20.96 11.84
N LYS A 245 2.45 -21.65 12.45
CA LYS A 245 3.04 -22.89 11.93
C LYS A 245 2.91 -23.98 12.98
N ASP A 246 2.50 -25.17 12.54
CA ASP A 246 2.44 -26.38 13.37
C ASP A 246 1.68 -26.22 14.71
N ASN A 247 0.66 -25.33 14.73
CA ASN A 247 -0.19 -25.09 15.90
C ASN A 247 -1.67 -25.15 15.53
N GLU A 248 -2.20 -26.37 15.52
CA GLU A 248 -3.60 -26.64 15.12
C GLU A 248 -4.63 -25.97 16.04
N GLU A 249 -4.33 -25.83 17.32
CA GLU A 249 -5.25 -25.21 18.27
C GLU A 249 -5.40 -23.72 17.98
N GLU A 250 -4.27 -23.02 17.76
CA GLU A 250 -4.29 -21.61 17.39
C GLU A 250 -4.96 -21.41 16.02
N LEU A 251 -4.66 -22.29 15.05
CA LEU A 251 -5.32 -22.24 13.74
C LEU A 251 -6.85 -22.34 13.86
N LYS A 252 -7.35 -23.30 14.64
CA LYS A 252 -8.79 -23.46 14.92
C LYS A 252 -9.41 -22.21 15.55
N ARG A 253 -8.67 -21.48 16.38
CA ARG A 253 -9.15 -20.21 16.96
C ARG A 253 -9.32 -19.12 15.90
N PHE A 254 -8.42 -19.03 14.94
CA PHE A 254 -8.52 -18.09 13.81
C PHE A 254 -9.68 -18.46 12.86
N GLU A 255 -9.80 -19.74 12.52
CA GLU A 255 -10.87 -20.28 11.67
C GLU A 255 -12.27 -20.08 12.29
N ALA A 256 -12.39 -20.20 13.62
CA ALA A 256 -13.67 -20.07 14.33
C ALA A 256 -14.35 -18.70 14.16
N ILE A 257 -13.58 -17.64 13.91
CA ILE A 257 -14.08 -16.27 13.68
C ILE A 257 -13.75 -15.75 12.28
N ASN A 258 -13.26 -16.64 11.41
CA ASN A 258 -12.91 -16.37 10.03
C ASN A 258 -11.94 -15.18 9.87
N ILE A 259 -10.90 -15.14 10.69
CA ILE A 259 -9.82 -14.15 10.59
C ILE A 259 -8.57 -14.82 10.02
N GLY A 260 -7.98 -14.20 8.99
CA GLY A 260 -6.74 -14.68 8.37
C GLY A 260 -5.52 -14.50 9.28
N TYR A 261 -4.68 -15.53 9.36
CA TYR A 261 -3.36 -15.51 9.98
C TYR A 261 -2.28 -15.14 8.95
N ASN A 262 -1.07 -14.77 9.41
CA ASN A 262 0.03 -14.28 8.58
C ASN A 262 -0.41 -13.17 7.59
N HIS A 263 -1.33 -12.32 8.04
CA HIS A 263 -2.08 -11.40 7.18
C HIS A 263 -2.10 -10.00 7.77
N ALA A 264 -2.16 -9.00 6.89
CA ALA A 264 -2.23 -7.59 7.28
C ALA A 264 -3.63 -7.02 7.07
N TYR A 265 -4.05 -6.19 8.01
CA TYR A 265 -5.34 -5.49 8.01
C TYR A 265 -5.12 -3.99 8.14
N ALA A 266 -5.94 -3.19 7.49
CA ALA A 266 -5.97 -1.74 7.74
C ALA A 266 -6.72 -1.46 9.04
N ILE A 267 -6.28 -0.47 9.81
CA ILE A 267 -7.09 0.10 10.91
C ILE A 267 -7.68 1.41 10.41
N LEU A 268 -9.01 1.47 10.31
CA LEU A 268 -9.73 2.51 9.57
C LEU A 268 -10.51 3.47 10.48
N GLY A 269 -10.65 3.15 11.76
CA GLY A 269 -11.43 3.93 12.70
C GLY A 269 -11.64 3.24 14.04
N PHE A 270 -12.29 3.97 14.95
CA PHE A 270 -12.50 3.56 16.33
C PHE A 270 -13.88 4.02 16.78
N LYS A 271 -14.55 3.22 17.62
CA LYS A 271 -15.78 3.67 18.30
C LYS A 271 -15.99 2.94 19.62
N GLU A 272 -16.70 3.58 20.53
CA GLU A 272 -17.25 2.93 21.70
C GLU A 272 -18.69 2.50 21.41
N HIS A 273 -19.04 1.25 21.72
CA HIS A 273 -20.36 0.69 21.47
C HIS A 273 -20.77 -0.25 22.61
N ASN A 274 -21.84 0.10 23.32
CA ASN A 274 -22.38 -0.69 24.44
C ASN A 274 -21.32 -1.09 25.49
N GLY A 275 -20.40 -0.17 25.83
CA GLY A 275 -19.32 -0.42 26.79
C GLY A 275 -18.10 -1.15 26.22
N HIS A 276 -18.09 -1.46 24.93
CA HIS A 276 -16.95 -2.05 24.22
C HIS A 276 -16.17 -1.00 23.43
N ARG A 277 -14.85 -1.16 23.38
CA ARG A 277 -13.94 -0.34 22.57
C ARG A 277 -13.64 -1.08 21.29
N LEU A 278 -14.17 -0.60 20.18
CA LEU A 278 -14.13 -1.28 18.89
C LEU A 278 -13.14 -0.62 17.95
N ILE A 279 -12.38 -1.46 17.25
CA ILE A 279 -11.43 -1.10 16.19
C ILE A 279 -12.06 -1.49 14.85
N ASN A 280 -12.14 -0.55 13.91
CA ASN A 280 -12.59 -0.80 12.55
C ASN A 280 -11.43 -1.36 11.73
N LEU A 281 -11.59 -2.57 11.21
CA LEU A 281 -10.56 -3.27 10.45
C LEU A 281 -10.99 -3.47 9.00
N GLY A 282 -10.04 -3.26 8.09
CA GLY A 282 -10.18 -3.53 6.67
C GLY A 282 -9.37 -4.77 6.27
N ASN A 283 -10.05 -5.79 5.76
CA ASN A 283 -9.42 -6.97 5.15
C ASN A 283 -9.16 -6.73 3.65
N PRO A 284 -7.90 -6.74 3.18
CA PRO A 284 -7.61 -6.62 1.75
C PRO A 284 -8.04 -7.86 0.94
N GLY A 285 -8.26 -9.01 1.59
CA GLY A 285 -8.87 -10.21 0.99
C GLY A 285 -10.40 -10.11 0.88
N LEU A 286 -11.09 -11.24 0.65
CA LEU A 286 -12.57 -11.32 0.58
C LEU A 286 -13.19 -12.16 1.70
N THR A 287 -12.36 -12.65 2.63
CA THR A 287 -12.81 -13.44 3.78
C THR A 287 -13.55 -12.56 4.76
N LYS A 288 -14.86 -12.80 4.93
CA LYS A 288 -15.72 -12.06 5.86
C LYS A 288 -15.48 -12.50 7.29
N PHE A 289 -15.10 -11.58 8.16
CA PHE A 289 -15.01 -11.81 9.61
C PHE A 289 -16.37 -12.23 10.19
N THR A 290 -16.37 -13.26 11.05
CA THR A 290 -17.60 -13.82 11.66
C THR A 290 -17.60 -13.74 13.19
N GLY A 291 -16.62 -13.06 13.79
CA GLY A 291 -16.56 -12.86 15.24
C GLY A 291 -17.61 -11.89 15.76
N ARG A 292 -17.52 -11.56 17.06
CA ARG A 292 -18.40 -10.58 17.70
C ARG A 292 -18.33 -9.24 16.95
N PHE A 293 -19.46 -8.55 16.86
CA PHE A 293 -19.59 -7.25 16.16
C PHE A 293 -19.41 -7.29 14.62
N SER A 294 -19.27 -8.47 14.00
CA SER A 294 -19.18 -8.64 12.54
C SER A 294 -20.41 -8.12 11.77
N GLU A 295 -21.59 -8.16 12.36
CA GLU A 295 -22.83 -7.64 11.74
C GLU A 295 -23.07 -6.15 12.00
N LEU A 296 -22.20 -5.47 12.77
CA LEU A 296 -22.28 -4.02 12.88
C LEU A 296 -21.88 -3.38 11.55
N PRO A 297 -22.57 -2.30 11.11
CA PRO A 297 -22.17 -1.61 9.90
C PRO A 297 -20.75 -1.04 10.07
N GLY A 298 -19.88 -1.28 9.08
CA GLY A 298 -18.51 -0.79 9.07
C GLY A 298 -18.40 0.74 8.98
N TYR A 299 -19.44 1.41 8.49
CA TYR A 299 -19.57 2.88 8.49
C TYR A 299 -20.87 3.27 9.16
N ASP A 300 -20.82 4.28 10.04
CA ASP A 300 -22.01 4.75 10.77
C ASP A 300 -22.85 5.73 9.93
N ASP A 301 -22.28 6.33 8.88
CA ASP A 301 -22.99 7.26 8.01
C ASP A 301 -23.95 6.53 7.06
N ARG A 302 -25.25 6.60 7.36
CA ARG A 302 -26.30 5.90 6.62
C ARG A 302 -26.48 6.43 5.20
N GLU A 303 -26.24 7.73 4.98
CA GLU A 303 -26.39 8.35 3.67
C GLU A 303 -25.32 7.81 2.71
N THR A 304 -24.04 7.84 3.11
CA THR A 304 -22.93 7.22 2.37
C THR A 304 -23.23 5.77 2.04
N VAL A 305 -23.61 4.97 3.05
CA VAL A 305 -23.87 3.54 2.84
C VAL A 305 -25.06 3.32 1.91
N SER A 306 -26.10 4.14 1.98
CA SER A 306 -27.28 4.03 1.09
C SER A 306 -26.98 4.37 -0.37
N ASN A 307 -25.91 5.10 -0.64
CA ASN A 307 -25.47 5.49 -1.98
C ASN A 307 -24.56 4.44 -2.63
N PHE A 308 -24.17 3.39 -1.91
CA PHE A 308 -23.33 2.32 -2.45
C PHE A 308 -24.08 1.51 -3.50
N CYS A 309 -23.40 1.21 -4.62
CA CYS A 309 -23.93 0.27 -5.60
C CYS A 309 -23.84 -1.17 -5.04
N LEU A 310 -24.38 -2.15 -5.77
CA LEU A 310 -24.36 -3.56 -5.34
C LEU A 310 -22.93 -4.09 -5.12
N VAL A 311 -21.98 -3.69 -5.97
CA VAL A 311 -20.56 -4.07 -5.85
C VAL A 311 -19.96 -3.47 -4.59
N ASP A 312 -20.21 -2.18 -4.34
CA ASP A 312 -19.70 -1.47 -3.16
C ASP A 312 -20.24 -2.08 -1.89
N HIS A 313 -21.56 -2.34 -1.83
CA HIS A 313 -22.19 -3.03 -0.70
C HIS A 313 -21.58 -4.41 -0.44
N PHE A 314 -21.36 -5.20 -1.50
CA PHE A 314 -20.76 -6.51 -1.37
C PHE A 314 -19.34 -6.43 -0.79
N LEU A 315 -18.49 -5.58 -1.37
CA LEU A 315 -17.10 -5.42 -0.93
C LEU A 315 -17.03 -4.87 0.50
N TYR A 316 -17.79 -3.82 0.79
CA TYR A 316 -17.92 -3.25 2.13
C TYR A 316 -18.31 -4.32 3.17
N TYR A 317 -19.38 -5.08 2.91
CA TYR A 317 -19.92 -6.07 3.85
C TYR A 317 -18.96 -7.22 4.14
N HIS A 318 -18.11 -7.58 3.18
CA HIS A 318 -17.14 -8.68 3.36
C HIS A 318 -15.82 -8.22 3.95
N LYS A 319 -15.45 -6.95 3.77
CA LYS A 319 -14.07 -6.49 4.00
C LYS A 319 -13.92 -5.57 5.20
N ILE A 320 -14.96 -4.85 5.59
CA ILE A 320 -14.90 -3.86 6.66
C ILE A 320 -15.70 -4.36 7.86
N PHE A 321 -15.06 -4.47 9.02
CA PHE A 321 -15.70 -5.02 10.22
C PHE A 321 -15.18 -4.37 11.50
N TRP A 322 -15.92 -4.56 12.59
CA TRP A 322 -15.52 -4.11 13.92
C TRP A 322 -15.02 -5.28 14.76
N MET A 323 -13.96 -5.05 15.52
CA MET A 323 -13.42 -6.00 16.49
C MET A 323 -13.22 -5.31 17.85
N ASP A 324 -13.54 -6.01 18.93
CA ASP A 324 -13.26 -5.57 20.29
C ASP A 324 -11.73 -5.50 20.53
N ILE A 325 -11.24 -4.47 21.21
CA ILE A 325 -9.82 -4.36 21.56
C ILE A 325 -9.32 -5.57 22.37
N GLU A 326 -10.18 -6.19 23.16
CA GLU A 326 -9.86 -7.42 23.91
C GLU A 326 -9.63 -8.60 22.96
N ASP A 327 -10.40 -8.69 21.86
CA ASP A 327 -10.16 -9.70 20.81
C ASP A 327 -8.92 -9.31 19.98
N PHE A 328 -8.71 -8.02 19.71
CA PHE A 328 -7.57 -7.53 18.93
C PHE A 328 -6.22 -7.96 19.52
N VAL A 329 -6.03 -7.83 20.84
CA VAL A 329 -4.77 -8.25 21.50
C VAL A 329 -4.58 -9.77 21.54
N LEU A 330 -5.64 -10.55 21.30
CA LEU A 330 -5.58 -12.01 21.21
C LEU A 330 -5.17 -12.50 19.82
N PHE A 331 -5.61 -11.83 18.75
CA PHE A 331 -5.41 -12.28 17.36
C PHE A 331 -4.28 -11.54 16.63
N PHE A 332 -3.88 -10.36 17.11
CA PHE A 332 -2.85 -9.54 16.47
C PHE A 332 -1.58 -9.52 17.31
N THR A 333 -0.43 -9.46 16.62
CA THR A 333 0.89 -9.42 17.28
C THR A 333 1.54 -8.05 17.21
N HIS A 334 1.14 -7.23 16.24
CA HIS A 334 1.70 -5.91 16.03
C HIS A 334 0.67 -5.00 15.36
N PHE A 335 0.79 -3.70 15.60
CA PHE A 335 0.24 -2.67 14.73
C PHE A 335 1.34 -1.78 14.17
N TYR A 336 1.04 -1.13 13.05
CA TYR A 336 1.93 -0.26 12.31
C TYR A 336 1.37 1.14 12.30
N VAL A 337 2.25 2.12 12.43
CA VAL A 337 1.91 3.55 12.41
C VAL A 337 2.70 4.24 11.31
N CYS A 338 2.04 4.97 10.44
CA CYS A 338 2.65 5.97 9.57
C CYS A 338 2.50 7.33 10.22
N GLU A 339 3.61 7.95 10.62
CA GLU A 339 3.59 9.29 11.23
C GLU A 339 3.44 10.40 10.20
N TYR A 340 2.37 10.31 9.39
CA TYR A 340 2.11 11.26 8.32
C TYR A 340 1.70 12.61 8.89
N ARG A 341 2.43 13.66 8.50
CA ARG A 341 2.16 15.04 8.91
C ARG A 341 1.91 15.90 7.68
N PRO A 342 0.67 16.36 7.44
CA PRO A 342 0.38 17.27 6.34
C PRO A 342 1.24 18.53 6.42
N GLY A 343 1.75 18.99 5.28
CA GLY A 343 2.53 20.23 5.18
C GLY A 343 3.99 20.13 5.63
N TRP A 344 4.49 18.94 5.98
CA TRP A 344 5.91 18.73 6.23
C TRP A 344 6.68 18.57 4.92
N GLU A 345 7.90 19.11 4.90
CA GLU A 345 8.84 18.99 3.79
C GLU A 345 9.89 17.92 4.08
N ASP A 346 10.23 17.14 3.04
CA ASP A 346 11.22 16.07 3.13
C ASP A 346 12.53 16.51 2.48
N TYR A 347 13.60 16.52 3.25
CA TYR A 347 14.96 16.74 2.76
C TYR A 347 15.77 15.48 2.95
N SER A 348 16.39 15.01 1.87
CA SER A 348 17.16 13.77 1.88
C SER A 348 18.51 13.95 1.22
N MET A 349 19.52 13.29 1.78
CA MET A 349 20.86 13.25 1.24
C MET A 349 21.51 11.91 1.50
N ARG A 350 22.48 11.57 0.67
CA ARG A 350 23.27 10.36 0.79
C ARG A 350 24.73 10.71 1.04
N GLN A 351 25.31 10.07 2.05
CA GLN A 351 26.72 10.23 2.38
C GLN A 351 27.45 8.90 2.26
N LYS A 352 28.59 8.90 1.55
CA LYS A 352 29.50 7.75 1.52
C LYS A 352 30.56 7.90 2.61
N ILE A 353 30.41 7.10 3.67
CA ILE A 353 31.32 7.12 4.82
C ILE A 353 32.50 6.17 4.58
N LYS A 354 33.70 6.70 4.38
CA LYS A 354 34.96 5.94 4.43
C LYS A 354 35.59 6.09 5.82
N ARG A 355 35.75 4.99 6.56
CA ARG A 355 36.40 4.99 7.87
C ARG A 355 37.91 4.81 7.70
N GLU A 356 38.69 5.67 8.35
CA GLU A 356 40.16 5.57 8.46
C GLU A 356 40.51 5.27 9.93
N SER A 357 41.57 4.51 10.19
CA SER A 357 42.02 4.22 11.55
C SER A 357 42.33 5.51 12.32
N GLY A 358 41.77 5.68 13.51
CA GLY A 358 41.91 6.89 14.34
C GLY A 358 40.95 8.04 14.00
N LYS A 359 39.96 7.81 13.13
CA LYS A 359 38.91 8.79 12.76
C LYS A 359 37.53 8.19 12.99
N ASP A 360 37.11 8.21 14.25
CA ASP A 360 35.92 7.48 14.71
C ASP A 360 34.62 8.31 14.63
N THR A 361 34.69 9.58 14.25
CA THR A 361 33.53 10.50 14.26
C THR A 361 33.46 11.35 13.01
N GLN A 362 32.24 11.51 12.48
CA GLN A 362 31.88 12.49 11.45
C GLN A 362 30.71 13.34 11.96
N ILE A 363 30.73 14.64 11.66
CA ILE A 363 29.74 15.60 12.13
C ILE A 363 28.96 16.09 10.93
N LEU A 364 27.63 15.97 11.00
CA LEU A 364 26.70 16.67 10.13
C LEU A 364 26.24 17.94 10.84
N ARG A 365 26.35 19.09 10.16
CA ARG A 365 25.84 20.37 10.66
C ARG A 365 24.58 20.73 9.90
N LEU A 366 23.47 20.90 10.62
CA LEU A 366 22.22 21.44 10.11
C LEU A 366 22.10 22.89 10.57
N GLU A 367 21.93 23.82 9.65
CA GLU A 367 21.65 25.22 9.95
C GLU A 367 20.16 25.49 9.76
N VAL A 368 19.51 25.97 10.81
CA VAL A 368 18.06 26.21 10.82
C VAL A 368 17.84 27.73 10.87
N HIS A 369 17.32 28.28 9.78
CA HIS A 369 17.14 29.73 9.62
C HIS A 369 15.84 30.25 10.25
N GLU A 370 14.84 29.38 10.42
CA GLU A 370 13.54 29.70 10.99
C GLU A 370 13.14 28.65 12.02
N ARG A 371 12.34 29.03 13.03
CA ARG A 371 11.88 28.07 14.04
C ARG A 371 11.01 27.00 13.38
N CYS A 372 11.49 25.76 13.38
CA CYS A 372 10.77 24.61 12.87
C CYS A 372 10.81 23.44 13.86
N GLU A 373 9.92 22.47 13.64
CA GLU A 373 10.09 21.11 14.17
C GLU A 373 10.79 20.26 13.11
N ALA A 374 11.76 19.45 13.52
CA ALA A 374 12.49 18.58 12.61
C ALA A 374 12.58 17.18 13.19
N ILE A 375 12.43 16.17 12.34
CA ILE A 375 12.68 14.77 12.65
C ILE A 375 13.86 14.34 11.79
N ILE A 376 14.93 13.85 12.41
CA ILE A 376 16.13 13.40 11.72
C ILE A 376 16.19 11.88 11.77
N GLY A 377 16.03 11.25 10.61
CA GLY A 377 16.21 9.81 10.43
C GLY A 377 17.54 9.50 9.74
N THR A 378 18.12 8.34 10.04
CA THR A 378 19.28 7.81 9.32
C THR A 378 18.97 6.42 8.80
N MET A 379 19.29 6.17 7.54
CA MET A 379 19.14 4.85 6.91
C MET A 379 20.51 4.36 6.43
N LYS A 380 20.83 3.09 6.70
CA LYS A 380 22.01 2.45 6.14
C LYS A 380 21.64 1.90 4.75
N HIS A 381 22.26 2.44 3.71
CA HIS A 381 22.14 1.90 2.37
C HIS A 381 22.95 0.59 2.27
N CYS A 382 22.29 -0.52 1.99
CA CYS A 382 22.91 -1.79 1.61
C CYS A 382 22.77 -1.93 0.09
N ASP A 383 23.77 -2.46 -0.62
CA ASP A 383 23.74 -2.54 -2.08
C ASP A 383 22.53 -3.38 -2.58
N GLY A 384 21.60 -2.73 -3.28
CA GLY A 384 20.30 -3.25 -3.73
C GLY A 384 19.19 -2.18 -3.55
N LEU A 385 18.14 -2.16 -4.39
CA LEU A 385 16.96 -1.30 -4.19
C LEU A 385 16.27 -1.73 -2.89
N VAL A 386 16.44 -0.96 -1.82
CA VAL A 386 15.82 -1.27 -0.53
C VAL A 386 14.63 -0.32 -0.36
N VAL A 387 13.45 -0.84 -0.67
CA VAL A 387 12.24 -0.31 -0.04
C VAL A 387 12.29 -0.75 1.43
N SER A 388 12.93 0.05 2.28
CA SER A 388 12.98 -0.08 3.75
C SER A 388 12.32 1.11 4.41
#